data_AF-A0A0B7BRI9-F1
#
_entry.id   AF-A0A0B7BRI9-F1
#
_cell.length_a   1.000
_cell.length_b   1.000
_cell.length_c   1.000
_cell.angle_alpha   90.00
_cell.angle_beta   90.00
_cell.angle_gamma   90.00
#
_symmetry.space_group_name_H-M   'P 1'
#
loop_
_entity.id
_entity.type
_entity.pdbx_description
1 polymer ?
#
loop_
_entity_poly.entity_id
_entity_poly.type
_entity_poly.pdbx_seq_one_letter_code
_entity_poly.pdbx_strand_id
1 'polypeptide(L)'
;MIFTLRQLQEKCREQSKPLCIAFVDLTKAFDTVSRPSLYKILKHIGCPPKLLQLIVSFHEGMKASIQFDGSTSDSFEVKSGVKQGCVLVPTLFGIFFAVLLYHAFGDADGDVFIRIRSDG
;
A
#
# COMPACT_ATOMS: atom_id res chain seq x y z
N MET A 1 8.47 -3.79 -13.86
CA MET A 1 8.86 -4.92 -12.99
C MET A 1 9.53 -6.06 -13.73
N ILE A 2 8.91 -6.67 -14.76
CA ILE A 2 9.49 -7.83 -15.48
C ILE A 2 10.89 -7.55 -16.02
N PHE A 3 11.10 -6.39 -16.64
CA PHE A 3 12.41 -5.99 -17.15
C PHE A 3 13.48 -5.93 -16.04
N THR A 4 13.17 -5.24 -14.94
CA THR A 4 14.07 -5.12 -13.78
C THR A 4 14.42 -6.48 -13.17
N LEU A 5 13.44 -7.37 -13.04
CA LEU A 5 13.65 -8.72 -12.51
C LEU A 5 14.54 -9.55 -13.44
N ARG A 6 14.34 -9.47 -14.77
CA ARG A 6 15.21 -10.14 -15.75
C ARG A 6 16.64 -9.62 -15.67
N GLN A 7 16.83 -8.31 -15.60
CA GLN A 7 18.14 -7.70 -15.45
C GLN A 7 18.84 -8.15 -14.16
N LEU A 8 18.10 -8.24 -13.04
CA LEU A 8 18.63 -8.73 -11.78
C LEU A 8 19.05 -10.22 -11.89
N GLN A 9 18.19 -11.04 -12.52
CA GLN A 9 18.47 -12.46 -12.74
C GLN A 9 19.71 -12.68 -13.62
N GLU A 10 19.83 -11.93 -14.72
CA GLU A 10 20.99 -12.00 -15.62
C GLU A 10 22.28 -11.64 -14.87
N LYS A 11 22.29 -10.54 -14.11
CA LYS A 11 23.46 -10.14 -13.32
C LYS A 11 23.84 -11.13 -12.23
N CYS A 12 22.87 -11.70 -11.52
CA CYS A 12 23.15 -12.74 -10.52
C CYS A 12 23.76 -13.98 -11.17
N ARG A 13 23.28 -14.37 -12.36
CA ARG A 13 23.83 -15.48 -13.15
C ARG A 13 25.26 -15.20 -13.60
N GLU A 14 25.54 -14.02 -14.14
CA GLU A 14 26.88 -13.59 -14.56
C GLU A 14 27.88 -13.60 -13.40
N GLN A 15 27.45 -13.20 -12.21
CA GLN A 15 28.29 -13.14 -11.01
C GLN A 15 28.31 -14.45 -10.21
N SER A 16 27.62 -15.50 -10.67
CA SER A 16 27.46 -16.76 -9.94
C SER A 16 26.97 -16.56 -8.49
N LYS A 17 26.06 -15.61 -8.28
CA LYS A 17 25.43 -15.34 -6.98
C LYS A 17 24.05 -15.99 -6.90
N PRO A 18 23.70 -16.62 -5.77
CA PRO A 18 22.35 -17.12 -5.56
C PRO A 18 21.35 -15.95 -5.56
N LEU A 19 20.16 -16.18 -6.10
CA LEU A 19 19.07 -15.20 -6.13
C LEU A 19 17.78 -15.86 -5.65
N CYS A 20 17.14 -15.26 -4.64
CA CYS A 20 15.79 -15.60 -4.21
C CYS A 20 14.86 -14.43 -4.57
N ILE A 21 13.68 -14.74 -5.11
CA ILE A 21 12.68 -13.73 -5.47
C ILE A 21 11.38 -14.08 -4.75
N ALA A 22 10.84 -13.12 -4.00
CA ALA A 22 9.52 -13.21 -3.39
C ALA A 22 8.60 -12.16 -4.02
N PHE A 23 7.40 -12.59 -4.42
CA PHE A 23 6.34 -11.68 -4.85
C PHE A 23 5.36 -11.50 -3.69
N VAL A 24 5.17 -10.26 -3.28
CA VAL A 24 4.22 -9.89 -2.22
C VAL A 24 3.06 -9.15 -2.88
N ASP A 25 1.88 -9.72 -2.78
CA ASP A 25 0.63 -9.06 -3.19
C ASP A 25 -0.13 -8.58 -1.95
N LEU A 26 -0.54 -7.31 -1.95
CA LEU A 26 -1.22 -6.70 -0.82
C LEU A 26 -2.73 -6.78 -1.03
N THR A 27 -3.41 -7.54 -0.17
CA THR A 27 -4.87 -7.68 -0.23
C THR A 27 -5.55 -6.32 -0.03
N LYS A 28 -6.31 -5.87 -1.05
CA LYS A 28 -7.10 -4.63 -1.01
C LYS A 28 -6.30 -3.41 -0.52
N ALA A 29 -5.10 -3.22 -1.08
CA ALA A 29 -4.12 -2.25 -0.59
C ALA A 29 -4.68 -0.83 -0.38
N PHE A 30 -5.53 -0.34 -1.29
CA PHE A 30 -6.14 0.99 -1.16
C PHE A 30 -7.28 1.05 -0.15
N ASP A 31 -8.05 -0.03 0.02
CA ASP A 31 -9.22 -0.07 0.89
C ASP A 31 -8.85 -0.27 2.36
N THR A 32 -7.64 -0.78 2.60
CA THR A 32 -7.12 -1.12 3.93
C THR A 32 -6.30 0.00 4.58
N VAL A 33 -6.06 1.11 3.89
CA VAL A 33 -5.33 2.25 4.46
C VAL A 33 -6.08 2.83 5.67
N SER A 34 -5.38 2.94 6.80
CA SER A 34 -5.89 3.62 7.99
C SER A 34 -5.88 5.14 7.78
N ARG A 35 -7.06 5.75 7.69
CA ARG A 35 -7.22 7.21 7.52
C ARG A 35 -6.61 8.02 8.66
N PRO A 36 -6.83 7.70 9.96
CA PRO A 36 -6.19 8.42 11.05
C PRO A 36 -4.66 8.38 10.99
N SER A 37 -4.09 7.22 10.62
CA SER A 37 -2.64 7.07 10.46
C SER A 37 -2.13 7.89 9.27
N LEU A 38 -2.83 7.83 8.12
CA LEU A 38 -2.50 8.64 6.94
C LEU A 38 -2.47 10.14 7.29
N TYR A 39 -3.48 10.66 7.99
CA TYR A 39 -3.53 12.08 8.36
C TYR A 39 -2.39 12.48 9.31
N LYS A 40 -2.05 11.62 10.28
CA LYS A 40 -0.89 11.83 11.15
C LYS A 40 0.41 11.88 10.35
N ILE A 41 0.59 10.96 9.40
CA ILE A 41 1.77 10.92 8.52
C ILE A 41 1.84 12.20 7.68
N LEU A 42 0.75 12.58 7.02
CA LEU A 42 0.70 13.80 6.20
C LEU A 42 1.06 15.05 7.02
N LYS A 43 0.53 15.16 8.23
CA LYS A 43 0.89 16.25 9.15
C LYS A 43 2.38 16.21 9.52
N HIS A 44 2.92 15.03 9.79
CA HIS A 44 4.32 14.86 10.17
C HIS A 44 5.30 15.22 9.05
N ILE A 45 5.01 14.87 7.80
CA ILE A 45 5.84 15.21 6.64
C ILE A 45 5.68 16.67 6.17
N GLY A 46 4.93 17.50 6.91
CA GLY A 46 4.77 18.92 6.61
C GLY A 46 3.71 19.25 5.56
N CYS A 47 2.70 18.40 5.35
CA CYS A 47 1.58 18.73 4.46
C CYS A 47 0.90 20.03 4.91
N PRO A 48 0.73 21.03 4.02
CA PRO A 48 0.11 22.30 4.37
C PRO A 48 -1.28 22.10 5.00
N PRO A 49 -1.63 22.81 6.09
CA PRO A 49 -2.89 22.59 6.81
C PRO A 49 -4.14 22.65 5.94
N LYS A 50 -4.17 23.57 4.96
CA LYS A 50 -5.28 23.68 4.00
C LYS A 50 -5.42 22.45 3.10
N LEU A 51 -4.30 21.91 2.63
CA LEU A 51 -4.30 20.69 1.81
C LEU A 51 -4.70 19.47 2.65
N LEU A 52 -4.20 19.38 3.89
CA LEU A 52 -4.58 18.31 4.80
C LEU A 52 -6.10 18.34 5.08
N GLN A 53 -6.67 19.50 5.36
CA GLN A 53 -8.12 19.66 5.54
C GLN A 53 -8.90 19.22 4.29
N LEU A 54 -8.45 19.62 3.10
CA LEU A 54 -9.09 19.18 1.84
C LEU A 54 -9.07 17.65 1.70
N ILE A 55 -7.94 17.01 2.03
CA ILE A 55 -7.81 15.54 2.00
C ILE A 55 -8.74 14.89 3.03
N VAL A 56 -8.82 15.43 4.26
CA VAL A 56 -9.72 14.93 5.31
C VAL A 56 -11.17 15.04 4.86
N SER A 57 -11.61 16.22 4.41
CA SER A 57 -12.98 16.45 3.94
C SER A 57 -13.35 15.60 2.73
N PHE A 58 -12.38 15.18 1.91
CA PHE A 58 -12.63 14.26 0.81
C PHE A 58 -13.01 12.84 1.25
N HIS A 59 -12.63 12.46 2.48
CA HIS A 59 -12.85 11.13 3.04
C HIS A 59 -13.94 11.10 4.12
N GLU A 60 -14.14 12.19 4.86
CA GLU A 60 -15.17 12.28 5.91
C GLU A 60 -16.58 12.13 5.34
N GLY A 61 -17.44 11.41 6.08
CA GLY A 61 -18.84 11.21 5.71
C GLY A 61 -19.06 10.41 4.42
N MET A 62 -18.02 9.77 3.89
CA MET A 62 -18.15 8.99 2.67
C MET A 62 -19.12 7.83 2.86
N LYS A 63 -20.10 7.74 1.96
CA LYS A 63 -21.02 6.62 1.89
C LYS A 63 -20.93 5.92 0.54
N ALA A 64 -21.20 4.64 0.53
CA ALA A 64 -21.30 3.81 -0.66
C ALA A 64 -22.61 3.03 -0.63
N SER A 65 -23.07 2.62 -1.81
CA SER A 65 -24.13 1.63 -2.01
C SER A 65 -23.64 0.64 -3.07
N ILE A 66 -24.16 -0.58 -3.03
CA ILE A 66 -23.81 -1.65 -3.97
C ILE A 66 -24.95 -1.74 -4.98
N GLN A 67 -24.62 -1.63 -6.26
CA GLN A 67 -25.56 -1.92 -7.33
C GLN A 67 -25.23 -3.29 -7.93
N PHE A 68 -26.20 -4.21 -7.91
CA PHE A 68 -26.03 -5.55 -8.44
C PHE A 68 -27.36 -6.05 -9.01
N ASP A 69 -27.32 -6.56 -10.25
CA ASP A 69 -28.48 -7.14 -10.96
C ASP A 69 -29.75 -6.26 -10.90
N GLY A 70 -29.60 -4.97 -11.24
CA GLY A 70 -30.70 -4.00 -11.21
C GLY A 70 -31.14 -3.54 -9.82
N SER A 71 -30.65 -4.17 -8.75
CA SER A 71 -30.96 -3.82 -7.36
C SER A 71 -29.87 -2.94 -6.75
N THR A 72 -30.24 -2.05 -5.84
CA THR A 72 -29.31 -1.17 -5.11
C THR A 72 -29.45 -1.40 -3.61
N SER A 73 -28.34 -1.60 -2.90
CA SER A 73 -28.34 -1.75 -1.45
C SER A 73 -28.64 -0.42 -0.75
N ASP A 74 -28.98 -0.50 0.53
CA ASP A 74 -28.91 0.67 1.41
C ASP A 74 -27.51 1.26 1.44
N SER A 75 -27.46 2.56 1.73
CA SER A 75 -26.21 3.30 1.83
C SER A 75 -25.51 3.00 3.16
N PHE A 76 -24.22 2.69 3.09
CA PHE A 76 -23.37 2.43 4.26
C PHE A 76 -22.14 3.33 4.25
N GLU A 77 -21.58 3.57 5.44
CA GLU A 77 -20.41 4.43 5.62
C GLU A 77 -19.10 3.70 5.27
N VAL A 78 -18.22 4.39 4.53
CA VAL A 78 -16.88 3.90 4.18
C VAL A 78 -15.85 4.47 5.16
N LYS A 79 -15.39 3.63 6.09
CA LYS A 79 -14.55 4.03 7.23
C LYS A 79 -13.04 3.90 6.98
N SER A 80 -12.64 3.09 6.01
CA SER A 80 -11.23 2.82 5.70
C SER A 80 -10.91 3.11 4.24
N GLY A 81 -9.61 3.14 3.97
CA GLY A 81 -9.09 3.26 2.63
C GLY A 81 -9.20 4.67 2.04
N VAL A 82 -8.66 4.76 0.84
CA VAL A 82 -8.71 5.96 0.00
C VAL A 82 -9.70 5.74 -1.14
N LYS A 83 -10.38 6.80 -1.58
CA LYS A 83 -11.42 6.69 -2.61
C LYS A 83 -10.84 6.30 -3.96
N GLN A 84 -11.05 5.06 -4.38
CA GLN A 84 -10.63 4.57 -5.70
C GLN A 84 -11.19 5.47 -6.82
N GLY A 85 -10.37 5.70 -7.86
CA GLY A 85 -10.68 6.62 -8.94
C GLY A 85 -10.26 8.08 -8.70
N CYS A 86 -9.77 8.42 -7.50
CA CYS A 86 -9.13 9.71 -7.26
C CYS A 86 -7.66 9.70 -7.70
N VAL A 87 -7.23 10.76 -8.40
CA VAL A 87 -5.83 10.95 -8.84
C VAL A 87 -4.85 10.96 -7.65
N LEU A 88 -5.31 11.30 -6.45
CA LEU A 88 -4.48 11.34 -5.24
C LEU A 88 -4.21 9.96 -4.63
N VAL A 89 -4.98 8.92 -4.98
CA VAL A 89 -4.88 7.59 -4.35
C VAL A 89 -3.46 7.01 -4.42
N PRO A 90 -2.80 6.94 -5.59
CA PRO A 90 -1.46 6.35 -5.66
C PRO A 90 -0.45 7.11 -4.81
N THR A 91 -0.53 8.44 -4.77
CA THR A 91 0.37 9.30 -3.99
C THR A 91 0.16 9.11 -2.49
N LEU A 92 -1.10 9.14 -2.03
CA LEU A 92 -1.43 8.94 -0.61
C LEU A 92 -1.01 7.54 -0.13
N PHE A 93 -1.27 6.53 -0.95
CA PHE A 93 -0.86 5.16 -0.66
C PHE A 93 0.67 5.03 -0.63
N GLY A 94 1.40 5.59 -1.60
CA GLY A 94 2.86 5.54 -1.64
C GLY A 94 3.50 6.19 -0.41
N ILE A 95 2.99 7.35 0.02
CA ILE A 95 3.45 8.02 1.24
C ILE A 95 3.20 7.15 2.48
N PHE A 96 1.97 6.64 2.62
CA PHE A 96 1.60 5.77 3.73
C PHE A 96 2.48 4.52 3.78
N PHE A 97 2.65 3.85 2.63
CA PHE A 97 3.39 2.60 2.52
C PHE A 97 4.88 2.79 2.78
N ALA A 98 5.48 3.88 2.31
CA ALA A 98 6.89 4.19 2.60
C ALA A 98 7.15 4.34 4.11
N VAL A 99 6.29 5.05 4.82
CA VAL A 99 6.40 5.22 6.28
C VAL A 99 6.10 3.92 7.02
N LEU A 100 5.14 3.12 6.53
CA LEU A 100 4.88 1.79 7.07
C LEU A 100 6.12 0.90 6.96
N LEU A 101 6.79 0.86 5.80
CA LEU A 101 8.01 0.07 5.60
C LEU A 101 9.13 0.56 6.51
N TYR A 102 9.30 1.88 6.65
CA TYR A 102 10.30 2.45 7.55
C TYR A 102 10.09 2.00 9.00
N HIS A 103 8.84 2.00 9.49
CA HIS A 103 8.55 1.53 10.84
C HIS A 103 8.58 0.00 10.98
N ALA A 104 8.11 -0.74 9.99
CA ALA A 104 8.06 -2.20 10.05
C ALA A 104 9.45 -2.85 9.99
N PHE A 105 10.39 -2.21 9.29
CA PHE A 105 11.74 -2.73 9.08
C PHE A 105 12.85 -1.85 9.68
N GLY A 106 12.51 -0.81 10.45
CA GLY A 106 13.48 0.12 11.03
C GLY A 106 14.45 -0.52 12.02
N ASP A 107 13.98 -1.53 12.75
CA ASP A 107 14.77 -2.29 13.74
C ASP A 107 15.13 -3.71 13.23
N ALA A 108 14.93 -3.98 11.94
CA ALA A 108 15.24 -5.29 11.39
C ALA A 108 16.77 -5.48 11.32
N ASP A 109 17.31 -6.35 12.17
CA ASP A 109 18.66 -6.90 11.97
C ASP A 109 18.67 -7.64 10.63
N GLY A 110 19.68 -7.36 9.80
CA GLY A 110 19.70 -7.62 8.34
C GLY A 110 19.61 -9.09 7.87
N ASP A 111 19.25 -10.02 8.74
CA ASP A 111 19.15 -11.44 8.44
C ASP A 111 17.71 -11.87 8.17
N VAL A 112 17.45 -12.30 6.93
CA VAL A 112 16.20 -12.93 6.53
C VAL A 112 16.41 -14.44 6.50
N PHE A 113 15.85 -15.16 7.48
CA PHE A 113 15.90 -16.62 7.49
C PHE A 113 14.96 -17.21 6.46
N ILE A 114 15.52 -17.83 5.41
CA ILE A 114 14.75 -18.56 4.39
C ILE A 114 14.69 -20.03 4.79
N ARG A 115 13.51 -20.49 5.21
CA ARG A 115 13.27 -21.93 5.45
C ARG A 115 12.66 -22.54 4.19
N ILE A 116 13.43 -23.39 3.51
CA ILE A 116 12.96 -24.14 2.34
C ILE A 116 12.18 -25.36 2.84
N ARG A 117 10.91 -25.49 2.43
CA ARG A 117 10.19 -26.75 2.52
C ARG A 117 10.38 -27.49 1.20
N SER A 118 10.91 -28.70 1.28
CA SER A 118 11.04 -29.65 0.18
C SER A 118 10.03 -30.78 0.42
N ASP A 119 8.75 -30.45 0.47
CA ASP A 119 7.66 -31.41 0.37
C ASP A 119 7.31 -31.61 -1.11
N GLY A 120 8.09 -32.50 -1.74
CA GLY A 120 7.71 -33.22 -2.95
C GLY A 120 7.24 -34.62 -2.58
#